data_AF-A0A7M7JXK6-F1
#
_entry.id   AF-A0A7M7JXK6-F1
#
_cell.length_a   1.000
_cell.length_b   1.000
_cell.length_c   1.000
_cell.angle_alpha   90.00
_cell.angle_beta   90.00
_cell.angle_gamma   90.00
#
_symmetry.space_group_name_H-M   'P 1'
#
loop_
_entity.id
_entity.type
_entity.pdbx_description
1 polymer ?
#
loop_
_entity_poly.entity_id
_entity_poly.type
_entity_poly.pdbx_seq_one_letter_code
_entity_poly.pdbx_strand_id
1 'polypeptide(L)'
;MTAEDARRAVPQQIGYIDRKSPLSRCTNDVVIADVFTLHSRRFVASWLDENNSKMVNNQIHLVGREQSRKMVFRAASFECFGKVQGVFFRKYTQKEATSLGVVGWIRNTSRDTVEGEIQGPAEAFDKMKIWLRTTGSPQSQIDNAEFTNEKDIPELQFNSFEIRKNK
;
A
#
# COMPACT_ATOMS: atom_id res chain seq x y z
N MET A 1 4.70 -45.05 62.50
CA MET A 1 4.75 -45.32 61.04
C MET A 1 5.45 -44.12 60.40
N THR A 2 6.79 -44.07 60.54
CA THR A 2 7.82 -44.34 59.48
C THR A 2 7.89 -43.21 58.44
N ALA A 3 8.93 -42.35 58.47
CA ALA A 3 10.22 -42.51 57.77
C ALA A 3 10.06 -42.14 56.28
N GLU A 4 10.85 -41.32 55.59
CA GLU A 4 12.19 -40.83 55.82
C GLU A 4 12.46 -39.60 54.93
N ASP A 5 13.38 -38.80 55.43
CA ASP A 5 14.00 -37.63 54.85
C ASP A 5 14.91 -37.97 53.65
N ALA A 6 15.32 -36.90 52.96
CA ALA A 6 16.64 -36.71 52.35
C ALA A 6 16.96 -37.18 50.90
N ARG A 7 17.16 -36.15 50.06
CA ARG A 7 18.43 -35.80 49.37
C ARG A 7 19.04 -36.78 48.36
N ARG A 8 19.09 -36.34 47.09
CA ARG A 8 20.21 -36.44 46.13
C ARG A 8 19.81 -35.71 44.84
N ALA A 9 20.63 -35.01 44.07
CA ALA A 9 21.91 -34.33 44.19
C ALA A 9 22.03 -33.49 42.88
N VAL A 10 22.64 -32.30 42.98
CA VAL A 10 23.26 -31.49 41.89
C VAL A 10 24.40 -32.33 41.23
N PRO A 11 25.10 -31.99 40.11
CA PRO A 11 25.18 -30.72 39.34
C PRO A 11 25.30 -30.94 37.80
N GLN A 12 25.41 -29.91 36.94
CA GLN A 12 26.66 -29.32 36.38
C GLN A 12 26.21 -28.38 35.23
N GLN A 13 26.43 -27.06 35.27
CA GLN A 13 27.65 -26.30 34.90
C GLN A 13 27.65 -25.72 33.47
N ILE A 14 27.84 -24.38 33.40
CA ILE A 14 28.67 -23.59 32.45
C ILE A 14 28.20 -23.60 30.97
N GLY A 15 28.01 -22.48 30.26
CA GLY A 15 28.87 -21.31 30.20
C GLY A 15 28.46 -20.33 29.09
N TYR A 16 29.04 -19.15 29.22
CA TYR A 16 29.00 -17.95 28.40
C TYR A 16 29.53 -18.19 26.97
N ILE A 17 28.94 -17.58 25.93
CA ILE A 17 29.69 -16.97 24.81
C ILE A 17 28.87 -15.88 24.10
N ASP A 18 29.39 -14.67 24.19
CA ASP A 18 29.18 -13.56 23.25
C ASP A 18 30.08 -13.80 22.01
N ARG A 19 29.57 -13.46 20.81
CA ARG A 19 30.39 -13.03 19.66
C ARG A 19 29.52 -12.59 18.46
N LYS A 20 29.68 -11.32 18.08
CA LYS A 20 29.26 -10.72 16.80
C LYS A 20 30.05 -11.28 15.60
N SER A 21 29.32 -11.55 14.51
CA SER A 21 29.63 -11.35 13.06
C SER A 21 30.81 -12.13 12.42
N PRO A 22 30.96 -12.14 11.07
CA PRO A 22 30.04 -12.30 9.94
C PRO A 22 30.49 -13.43 8.97
N LEU A 23 29.64 -13.84 8.00
CA LEU A 23 29.98 -14.04 6.57
C LEU A 23 29.00 -15.00 5.85
N SER A 24 28.39 -14.43 4.81
CA SER A 24 28.27 -14.98 3.46
C SER A 24 27.42 -16.22 3.15
N ARG A 25 26.50 -15.95 2.21
CA ARG A 25 26.20 -16.71 0.98
C ARG A 25 25.19 -17.86 1.08
N CYS A 26 24.18 -17.72 0.20
CA CYS A 26 23.69 -18.70 -0.77
C CYS A 26 23.45 -20.11 -0.20
N THR A 27 22.26 -20.67 -0.22
CA THR A 27 21.43 -20.96 -1.39
C THR A 27 20.04 -21.41 -0.95
N ASN A 28 19.11 -21.40 -1.90
CA ASN A 28 17.83 -22.11 -1.86
C ASN A 28 17.94 -23.48 -1.20
N ASP A 29 16.94 -23.87 -0.41
CA ASP A 29 16.29 -25.19 -0.45
C ASP A 29 15.28 -25.31 0.70
N VAL A 30 13.99 -25.05 0.42
CA VAL A 30 12.89 -25.56 1.24
C VAL A 30 12.66 -27.00 0.82
N VAL A 31 13.22 -27.89 1.61
CA VAL A 31 12.73 -29.21 2.04
C VAL A 31 11.57 -29.77 1.20
N ILE A 32 11.89 -30.71 0.32
CA ILE A 32 10.94 -31.63 -0.30
C ILE A 32 10.94 -32.96 0.46
N ALA A 33 9.73 -33.49 0.59
CA ALA A 33 9.33 -34.89 0.78
C ALA A 33 9.38 -35.48 2.20
N ASP A 34 8.21 -35.85 2.69
CA ASP A 34 7.72 -37.23 2.68
C ASP A 34 6.18 -37.16 2.88
N VAL A 35 5.28 -37.89 2.21
CA VAL A 35 5.17 -39.33 1.97
C VAL A 35 4.19 -39.53 0.77
N PHE A 36 4.28 -40.70 0.13
CA PHE A 36 3.31 -41.37 -0.79
C PHE A 36 3.68 -41.47 -2.29
N THR A 37 4.71 -42.28 -2.53
CA THR A 37 4.70 -43.51 -3.33
C THR A 37 3.49 -43.77 -4.26
N LEU A 38 3.79 -43.64 -5.55
CA LEU A 38 3.47 -44.59 -6.63
C LEU A 38 2.00 -44.73 -7.07
N HIS A 39 1.62 -44.05 -8.16
CA HIS A 39 1.26 -44.67 -9.45
C HIS A 39 1.05 -43.59 -10.54
N SER A 40 1.60 -43.83 -11.73
CA SER A 40 1.36 -43.14 -13.00
C SER A 40 1.74 -41.64 -13.11
N ARG A 41 2.92 -41.41 -13.69
CA ARG A 41 3.52 -40.11 -14.04
C ARG A 41 2.82 -39.39 -15.21
N ARG A 42 1.50 -39.16 -15.14
CA ARG A 42 0.84 -38.32 -16.16
C ARG A 42 -0.29 -37.43 -15.65
N PHE A 43 -0.58 -37.40 -14.35
CA PHE A 43 -1.80 -36.77 -13.84
C PHE A 43 -1.62 -35.71 -12.73
N VAL A 44 -0.40 -35.33 -12.33
CA VAL A 44 -0.18 -34.36 -11.24
C VAL A 44 0.16 -32.94 -11.71
N ALA A 45 0.35 -32.73 -13.02
CA ALA A 45 0.56 -31.40 -13.59
C ALA A 45 -0.75 -30.64 -13.88
N SER A 46 -1.91 -31.30 -13.81
CA SER A 46 -3.21 -30.68 -14.13
C SER A 46 -3.89 -30.02 -12.93
N TRP A 47 -3.51 -30.34 -11.70
CA TRP A 47 -4.25 -29.90 -10.51
C TRP A 47 -3.63 -28.70 -9.78
N LEU A 48 -2.34 -28.43 -10.01
CA LEU A 48 -1.62 -27.27 -9.43
C LEU A 48 -1.54 -26.05 -10.38
N ASP A 49 -2.30 -26.07 -11.47
CA ASP A 49 -2.50 -24.90 -12.35
C ASP A 49 -3.92 -24.29 -12.23
N GLU A 50 -4.90 -25.03 -11.69
CA GLU A 50 -6.31 -24.58 -11.71
C GLU A 50 -6.74 -23.67 -10.55
N ASN A 51 -5.91 -23.51 -9.51
CA ASN A 51 -6.30 -22.75 -8.31
C ASN A 51 -5.55 -21.43 -8.09
N ASN A 52 -4.50 -21.12 -8.87
CA ASN A 52 -3.80 -19.83 -8.74
C ASN A 52 -4.35 -18.73 -9.67
N SER A 53 -5.25 -19.08 -10.60
CA SER A 53 -5.85 -18.12 -11.53
C SER A 53 -7.09 -17.39 -10.99
N LYS A 54 -7.50 -17.65 -9.74
CA LYS A 54 -8.74 -17.07 -9.17
C LYS A 54 -8.53 -15.84 -8.28
N MET A 55 -7.28 -15.41 -8.06
CA MET A 55 -6.97 -14.21 -7.25
C MET A 55 -6.28 -13.06 -8.01
N VAL A 56 -6.24 -13.10 -9.35
CA VAL A 56 -5.73 -11.97 -10.14
C VAL A 56 -6.75 -11.31 -11.08
N ASN A 57 -7.89 -11.94 -11.41
CA ASN A 57 -8.71 -11.44 -12.52
C ASN A 57 -10.23 -11.57 -12.31
N ASN A 58 -10.76 -11.23 -11.13
CA ASN A 58 -12.21 -11.08 -11.02
C ASN A 58 -12.61 -9.60 -11.18
N GLN A 59 -13.14 -9.32 -12.38
CA GLN A 59 -13.98 -8.17 -12.77
C GLN A 59 -13.38 -7.18 -13.78
N ILE A 60 -13.10 -7.66 -14.99
CA ILE A 60 -13.27 -6.83 -16.20
C ILE A 60 -14.37 -7.47 -17.04
N HIS A 61 -15.58 -6.94 -16.88
CA HIS A 61 -16.79 -7.42 -17.58
C HIS A 61 -16.68 -7.16 -19.09
N LEU A 62 -17.15 -8.15 -19.84
CA LEU A 62 -17.18 -8.29 -21.29
C LEU A 62 -18.11 -7.27 -21.97
N VAL A 63 -17.59 -6.44 -22.88
CA VAL A 63 -18.34 -5.87 -24.02
C VAL A 63 -17.42 -5.84 -25.23
N GLY A 64 -17.85 -6.47 -26.32
CA GLY A 64 -17.10 -6.56 -27.58
C GLY A 64 -16.85 -5.20 -28.22
N ARG A 65 -15.58 -4.80 -28.23
CA ARG A 65 -14.90 -4.07 -29.31
C ARG A 65 -13.45 -3.92 -28.87
N GLU A 66 -12.54 -4.31 -29.74
CA GLU A 66 -11.11 -4.04 -29.62
C GLU A 66 -10.88 -2.53 -29.66
N GLN A 67 -11.08 -1.87 -28.52
CA GLN A 67 -10.59 -0.52 -28.29
C GLN A 67 -9.46 -0.66 -27.30
N SER A 68 -8.23 -0.56 -27.82
CA SER A 68 -7.05 -0.20 -27.05
C SER A 68 -7.48 0.79 -25.98
N ARG A 69 -7.57 0.35 -24.71
CA ARG A 69 -7.96 1.20 -23.58
C ARG A 69 -6.91 2.29 -23.49
N LYS A 70 -7.13 3.40 -24.18
CA LYS A 70 -6.35 4.61 -24.02
C LYS A 70 -6.51 4.95 -22.54
N MET A 71 -5.45 4.82 -21.74
CA MET A 71 -5.53 5.17 -20.33
C MET A 71 -5.83 6.67 -20.29
N VAL A 72 -7.07 6.99 -19.97
CA VAL A 72 -7.49 8.37 -19.78
C VAL A 72 -7.19 8.71 -18.33
N PHE A 73 -6.25 9.62 -18.14
CA PHE A 73 -5.98 10.19 -16.83
C PHE A 73 -6.91 11.37 -16.63
N ARG A 74 -7.19 11.70 -15.38
CA ARG A 74 -7.95 12.89 -14.99
C ARG A 74 -7.07 13.85 -14.24
N ALA A 75 -7.27 15.14 -14.49
CA ALA A 75 -6.68 16.24 -13.76
C ALA A 75 -7.78 17.10 -13.15
N ALA A 76 -7.56 17.60 -11.95
CA ALA A 76 -8.35 18.68 -11.38
C ALA A 76 -7.53 19.50 -10.39
N SER A 77 -7.84 20.78 -10.32
CA SER A 77 -7.42 21.65 -9.23
C SER A 77 -8.43 21.54 -8.09
N PHE A 78 -7.98 21.61 -6.85
CA PHE A 78 -8.84 21.56 -5.68
C PHE A 78 -8.48 22.65 -4.68
N GLU A 79 -9.48 23.10 -3.94
CA GLU A 79 -9.32 23.99 -2.78
C GLU A 79 -10.15 23.45 -1.61
N CYS A 80 -9.50 23.20 -0.48
CA CYS A 80 -10.11 22.72 0.75
C CYS A 80 -10.23 23.85 1.76
N PHE A 81 -11.44 24.01 2.30
CA PHE A 81 -11.82 25.01 3.29
C PHE A 81 -12.05 24.36 4.66
N GLY A 82 -11.78 25.14 5.71
CA GLY A 82 -11.98 24.74 7.11
C GLY A 82 -10.68 24.70 7.90
N LYS A 83 -10.61 23.87 8.93
CA LYS A 83 -9.42 23.72 9.79
C LYS A 83 -8.38 22.81 9.13
N VAL A 84 -7.69 23.33 8.12
CA VAL A 84 -6.72 22.58 7.28
C VAL A 84 -5.26 22.99 7.49
N GLN A 85 -5.00 24.12 8.15
CA GLN A 85 -3.64 24.56 8.51
C GLN A 85 -3.24 24.14 9.93
N GLY A 86 -1.94 23.91 10.15
CA GLY A 86 -1.41 23.49 11.46
C GLY A 86 -1.68 22.02 11.84
N VAL A 87 -2.37 21.25 11.01
CA VAL A 87 -2.84 19.87 11.30
C VAL A 87 -2.14 18.79 10.47
N PHE A 88 -0.95 19.08 9.94
CA PHE A 88 -0.19 18.17 9.05
C PHE A 88 -0.95 17.67 7.80
N PHE A 89 -2.01 18.38 7.38
CA PHE A 89 -2.87 18.00 6.25
C PHE A 89 -2.06 17.58 5.01
N ARG A 90 -1.14 18.46 4.57
CA ARG A 90 -0.25 18.23 3.42
C ARG A 90 0.53 16.90 3.47
N LYS A 91 0.99 16.48 4.66
CA LYS A 91 1.75 15.23 4.82
C LYS A 91 0.85 14.00 4.66
N TYR A 92 -0.38 14.06 5.20
CA TYR A 92 -1.37 13.00 5.03
C TYR A 92 -1.84 12.93 3.59
N THR A 93 -2.13 14.07 2.94
CA THR A 93 -2.50 14.11 1.53
C THR A 93 -1.43 13.50 0.64
N GLN A 94 -0.15 13.82 0.86
CA GLN A 94 0.95 13.21 0.10
C GLN A 94 1.01 11.69 0.29
N LYS A 95 0.85 11.21 1.53
CA LYS A 95 0.86 9.77 1.83
C LYS A 95 -0.29 9.06 1.12
N GLU A 96 -1.50 9.61 1.17
CA GLU A 96 -2.68 9.06 0.52
C GLU A 96 -2.53 9.07 -1.00
N ALA A 97 -2.10 10.19 -1.58
CA ALA A 97 -1.86 10.31 -3.01
C ALA A 97 -0.84 9.26 -3.49
N THR A 98 0.24 9.07 -2.73
CA THR A 98 1.25 8.03 -3.03
C THR A 98 0.65 6.62 -2.95
N SER A 99 -0.21 6.35 -1.96
CA SER A 99 -0.87 5.05 -1.80
C SER A 99 -1.87 4.75 -2.93
N LEU A 100 -2.53 5.78 -3.46
CA LEU A 100 -3.50 5.66 -4.55
C LEU A 100 -2.86 5.73 -5.94
N GLY A 101 -1.59 6.12 -6.05
CA GLY A 101 -0.91 6.35 -7.32
C GLY A 101 -1.34 7.65 -8.02
N VAL A 102 -1.76 8.65 -7.25
CA VAL A 102 -2.11 9.99 -7.72
C VAL A 102 -0.89 10.91 -7.59
N VAL A 103 -0.66 11.72 -8.62
CA VAL A 103 0.44 12.69 -8.71
C VAL A 103 -0.10 14.11 -8.67
N GLY A 104 0.76 15.10 -8.44
CA GLY A 104 0.37 16.50 -8.40
C GLY A 104 1.07 17.29 -7.31
N TRP A 105 0.39 18.27 -6.74
CA TRP A 105 0.99 19.13 -5.72
C TRP A 105 -0.04 19.69 -4.75
N ILE A 106 0.45 20.10 -3.57
CA ILE A 106 -0.36 20.74 -2.53
C ILE A 106 0.39 21.92 -1.91
N ARG A 107 -0.32 23.01 -1.61
CA ARG A 107 0.21 24.18 -0.89
C ARG A 107 -0.84 24.80 0.03
N ASN A 108 -0.38 25.55 1.03
CA ASN A 108 -1.29 26.37 1.84
C ASN A 108 -1.56 27.68 1.10
N THR A 109 -2.69 28.32 1.31
CA THR A 109 -2.93 29.68 0.81
C THR A 109 -2.75 30.68 1.94
N SER A 110 -2.70 31.97 1.62
CA SER A 110 -2.77 33.06 2.60
C SER A 110 -4.18 33.25 3.19
N ARG A 111 -5.20 32.57 2.65
CA ARG A 111 -6.60 32.64 3.08
C ARG A 111 -6.97 31.52 4.06
N ASP A 112 -5.97 30.96 4.74
CA ASP A 112 -6.12 29.80 5.63
C ASP A 112 -6.67 28.52 4.97
N THR A 113 -6.72 28.46 3.64
CA THR A 113 -7.13 27.27 2.87
C THR A 113 -5.92 26.45 2.42
N VAL A 114 -6.20 25.28 1.85
CA VAL A 114 -5.21 24.44 1.18
C VAL A 114 -5.66 24.24 -0.26
N GLU A 115 -4.78 24.52 -1.21
CA GLU A 115 -5.04 24.30 -2.62
C GLU A 115 -4.02 23.35 -3.23
N GLY A 116 -4.41 22.72 -4.34
CA GLY A 116 -3.53 21.80 -5.02
C GLY A 116 -4.07 21.38 -6.37
N GLU A 117 -3.31 20.48 -6.99
CA GLU A 117 -3.71 19.80 -8.21
C GLU A 117 -3.48 18.31 -8.03
N ILE A 118 -4.44 17.52 -8.48
CA ILE A 118 -4.36 16.07 -8.50
C ILE A 118 -4.50 15.58 -9.94
N GLN A 119 -3.68 14.61 -10.30
CA GLN A 119 -3.74 13.92 -11.58
C GLN A 119 -3.56 12.42 -11.37
N GLY A 120 -4.33 11.59 -12.09
CA GLY A 120 -4.21 10.14 -11.98
C GLY A 120 -5.24 9.39 -12.80
N PRO A 121 -5.19 8.05 -12.79
CA PRO A 121 -6.23 7.21 -13.39
C PRO A 121 -7.61 7.54 -12.81
N ALA A 122 -8.68 7.44 -13.60
CA ALA A 122 -10.04 7.83 -13.16
C ALA A 122 -10.45 7.22 -11.80
N GLU A 123 -10.18 5.93 -11.58
CA GLU A 123 -10.51 5.25 -10.32
C GLU A 123 -9.73 5.80 -9.11
N ALA A 124 -8.43 6.06 -9.28
CA ALA A 124 -7.57 6.60 -8.22
C ALA A 124 -7.92 8.06 -7.93
N PHE A 125 -8.22 8.83 -8.98
CA PHE A 125 -8.67 10.21 -8.92
C PHE A 125 -9.99 10.34 -8.13
N ASP A 126 -10.99 9.50 -8.43
CA ASP A 126 -12.27 9.54 -7.72
C ASP A 126 -12.13 9.17 -6.24
N LYS A 127 -11.31 8.17 -5.91
CA LYS A 127 -10.97 7.83 -4.51
C LYS A 127 -10.30 9.00 -3.78
N MET A 128 -9.36 9.67 -4.44
CA MET A 128 -8.68 10.83 -3.87
C MET A 128 -9.65 12.01 -3.63
N LYS A 129 -10.59 12.26 -4.55
CA LYS A 129 -11.63 13.28 -4.37
C LYS A 129 -12.49 13.00 -3.15
N ILE A 130 -12.91 11.75 -2.96
CA ILE A 130 -13.70 11.35 -1.79
C ILE A 130 -12.89 11.56 -0.51
N TRP A 131 -11.63 11.13 -0.49
CA TRP A 131 -10.75 11.28 0.68
C TRP A 131 -10.54 12.75 1.07
N LEU A 132 -10.34 13.63 0.09
CA LEU A 132 -10.20 15.09 0.28
C LEU A 132 -11.48 15.76 0.78
N ARG A 133 -12.65 15.12 0.60
CA ARG A 133 -13.94 15.60 1.10
C ARG A 133 -14.27 15.09 2.50
N THR A 134 -13.88 13.87 2.85
CA THR A 134 -14.39 13.19 4.05
C THR A 134 -13.36 12.94 5.13
N THR A 135 -12.13 12.61 4.77
CA THR A 135 -11.17 12.01 5.71
C THR A 135 -10.09 12.99 6.13
N GLY A 136 -9.35 13.56 5.16
CA GLY A 136 -8.26 14.49 5.45
C GLY A 136 -7.25 13.98 6.50
N SER A 137 -6.71 14.89 7.28
CA SER A 137 -5.86 14.58 8.45
C SER A 137 -6.73 14.30 9.69
N PRO A 138 -6.30 13.42 10.62
CA PRO A 138 -7.05 13.14 11.86
C PRO A 138 -7.40 14.38 12.71
N GLN A 139 -6.61 15.45 12.59
CA GLN A 139 -6.85 16.71 13.31
C GLN A 139 -7.49 17.79 12.44
N SER A 140 -7.72 17.52 11.14
CA SER A 140 -8.36 18.46 10.23
C SER A 140 -9.88 18.38 10.31
N GLN A 141 -10.52 19.51 10.08
CA GLN A 141 -11.95 19.60 9.86
C GLN A 141 -12.17 20.25 8.49
N ILE A 142 -12.71 19.47 7.56
CA ILE A 142 -12.99 19.93 6.20
C ILE A 142 -14.44 20.39 6.18
N ASP A 143 -14.65 21.68 5.96
CA ASP A 143 -16.00 22.25 5.86
C ASP A 143 -16.51 22.16 4.42
N ASN A 144 -15.61 22.40 3.46
CA ASN A 144 -15.92 22.28 2.03
C ASN A 144 -14.65 21.91 1.24
N ALA A 145 -14.83 21.18 0.14
CA ALA A 145 -13.75 20.90 -0.82
C ALA A 145 -14.26 21.10 -2.25
N GLU A 146 -13.77 22.16 -2.87
CA GLU A 146 -14.13 22.57 -4.22
C GLU A 146 -13.13 21.97 -5.22
N PHE A 147 -13.66 21.49 -6.34
CA PHE A 147 -12.87 20.95 -7.44
C PHE A 147 -13.17 21.78 -8.68
N THR A 148 -12.12 22.24 -9.34
CA THR A 148 -12.18 23.08 -10.54
C THR A 148 -11.28 22.50 -11.62
N ASN A 149 -11.51 22.90 -12.87
CA ASN A 149 -10.71 22.46 -14.02
C ASN A 149 -10.62 20.93 -14.18
N GLU A 150 -11.71 20.22 -13.88
CA GLU A 150 -11.78 18.78 -14.10
C GLU A 150 -11.72 18.47 -15.60
N LYS A 151 -10.68 17.74 -16.02
CA LYS A 151 -10.47 17.39 -17.42
C LYS A 151 -9.77 16.05 -17.56
N ASP A 152 -10.07 15.39 -18.67
CA ASP A 152 -9.36 14.19 -19.09
C ASP A 152 -8.07 14.60 -19.80
N ILE A 153 -6.94 14.05 -19.38
CA ILE A 153 -5.59 14.30 -19.93
C ILE A 153 -5.01 13.02 -20.55
N PRO A 154 -4.27 13.14 -21.66
CA PRO A 154 -3.67 11.97 -22.31
C PRO A 154 -2.45 11.42 -21.55
N GLU A 155 -1.79 12.25 -20.75
CA GLU A 155 -0.58 11.91 -20.00
C GLU A 155 -0.48 12.72 -18.69
N LEU A 156 0.24 12.18 -17.71
CA LEU A 156 0.51 12.86 -16.44
C LEU A 156 1.53 13.98 -16.63
N GLN A 157 1.24 15.15 -16.07
CA GLN A 157 2.13 16.32 -16.11
C GLN A 157 3.13 16.34 -14.95
N PHE A 158 2.93 15.46 -13.96
CA PHE A 158 3.76 15.34 -12.77
C PHE A 158 4.20 13.89 -12.59
N ASN A 159 5.41 13.69 -12.08
CA ASN A 159 5.95 12.36 -11.82
C ASN A 159 5.70 11.89 -10.38
N SER A 160 5.42 12.82 -9.47
CA SER A 160 5.22 12.56 -8.05
C SER A 160 4.26 13.57 -7.42
N PHE A 161 3.85 13.31 -6.17
CA PHE A 161 3.05 14.25 -5.39
C PHE A 161 3.95 15.12 -4.49
N GLU A 162 3.98 16.43 -4.74
CA GLU A 162 4.90 17.36 -4.08
C GLU A 162 4.20 18.34 -3.10
N ILE A 163 4.86 18.61 -1.97
CA ILE A 163 4.43 19.65 -1.03
C ILE A 163 5.17 20.95 -1.36
N ARG A 164 4.44 21.94 -1.89
CA ARG A 164 5.00 23.26 -2.25
C ARG A 164 4.96 24.22 -1.06
N LYS A 165 5.95 25.11 -0.99
CA LYS A 165 6.02 26.20 0.00
C LYS A 165 5.27 27.43 -0.51
N ASN A 166 4.74 28.24 0.40
CA ASN A 166 4.26 29.58 0.06
C ASN A 166 5.46 30.47 -0.25
N LYS A 167 5.35 31.29 -1.29
CA LYS A 167 6.28 32.39 -1.55
C LYS A 167 5.83 33.62 -0.78
#